data_AF-A0A498ASR1-F1
#
_entry.id   AF-A0A498ASR1-F1
#
_cell.length_a   1.000
_cell.length_b   1.000
_cell.length_c   1.000
_cell.angle_alpha   90.00
_cell.angle_beta   90.00
_cell.angle_gamma   90.00
#
_symmetry.space_group_name_H-M   'P 1'
#
loop_
_entity.id
_entity.type
_entity.pdbx_description
1 polymer ?
#
loop_
_entity_poly.entity_id
_entity_poly.type
_entity_poly.pdbx_seq_one_letter_code
_entity_poly.pdbx_strand_id
1 'polypeptide(L)' 'MATMVREPASPVKDQNYDLIHALQMSLQHIWQLENYVADADARGDTELATWFRKMQENNRKAGEQGKRMLLARLQEEMS' A
#
# COMPACT_ATOMS: atom_id res chain seq x y z
N MET A 1 -16.91 23.70 -25.58
CA MET A 1 -15.66 23.73 -24.80
C MET A 1 -15.84 22.82 -23.60
N ALA A 2 -15.02 21.77 -23.48
CA ALA A 2 -15.13 20.82 -22.37
C ALA A 2 -14.47 21.43 -21.13
N THR A 3 -15.26 21.65 -20.07
CA THR A 3 -14.75 22.09 -18.77
C THR A 3 -13.97 20.93 -18.16
N MET A 4 -12.64 21.03 -18.12
CA MET A 4 -11.83 20.14 -17.28
C MET A 4 -12.17 20.44 -15.82
N VAL A 5 -12.92 19.54 -15.19
CA VAL A 5 -13.07 19.53 -13.74
C VAL A 5 -11.69 19.24 -13.17
N ARG A 6 -11.03 20.26 -12.61
CA ARG A 6 -9.84 20.04 -11.79
C ARG A 6 -10.30 19.28 -10.55
N GLU A 7 -9.75 18.08 -10.34
CA GLU A 7 -9.92 17.37 -9.08
C GLU A 7 -9.54 18.32 -7.92
N PRO A 8 -10.36 18.39 -6.86
CA PRO A 8 -10.04 19.23 -5.72
C PRO A 8 -8.71 18.75 -5.12
N ALA A 9 -7.78 19.69 -4.91
CA ALA A 9 -6.53 19.40 -4.24
C ALA A 9 -6.83 18.81 -2.86
N SER A 10 -6.09 17.76 -2.47
CA SER A 10 -6.29 17.09 -1.17
C SER A 10 -6.39 18.13 -0.04
N PRO A 11 -7.48 18.14 0.75
CA PRO A 11 -7.65 19.09 1.84
C PRO A 11 -6.63 18.86 2.97
N VAL A 12 -6.02 17.67 3.03
CA VAL A 12 -4.93 17.33 3.94
C VAL A 12 -3.64 17.24 3.11
N LYS A 13 -2.82 18.29 3.17
CA LYS A 13 -1.50 18.36 2.49
C LYS A 13 -0.37 17.97 3.45
N ASP A 14 -0.60 16.96 4.26
CA ASP A 14 0.36 16.50 5.24
C ASP A 14 1.14 15.30 4.67
N GLN A 15 2.46 15.44 4.56
CA GLN A 15 3.29 14.43 3.93
C GLN A 15 3.41 13.16 4.78
N ASN A 16 3.30 13.28 6.11
CA ASN A 16 3.34 12.14 7.00
C ASN A 16 2.01 11.39 6.97
N TYR A 17 0.89 12.10 6.86
CA TYR A 17 -0.41 11.52 6.59
C TYR A 17 -0.38 10.68 5.31
N ASP A 18 0.14 11.22 4.21
CA ASP A 18 0.24 10.51 2.94
C ASP A 18 1.07 9.22 3.08
N LEU A 19 2.20 9.29 3.77
CA LEU A 19 3.07 8.13 4.03
C LEU A 19 2.41 7.09 4.94
N ILE A 20 1.75 7.52 6.02
CA ILE A 20 1.03 6.65 6.95
C ILE A 20 -0.11 5.93 6.22
N HIS A 21 -0.86 6.64 5.39
CA HIS A 21 -1.94 6.05 4.62
C HIS A 21 -1.42 5.03 3.61
N ALA A 22 -0.35 5.37 2.88
CA ALA A 22 0.31 4.43 1.97
C ALA A 22 0.80 3.16 2.69
N LEU A 23 1.40 3.31 3.87
CA LEU A 23 1.85 2.20 4.70
C LEU A 23 0.68 1.32 5.16
N GLN A 24 -0.41 1.93 5.63
CA GLN A 24 -1.63 1.22 6.03
C GLN A 24 -2.21 0.43 4.86
N MET A 25 -2.31 1.02 3.67
CA MET A 25 -2.79 0.33 2.48
C MET A 25 -1.90 -0.89 2.15
N SER A 26 -0.57 -0.74 2.10
CA SER A 26 0.34 -1.85 1.84
C SER A 26 0.18 -2.99 2.85
N LEU A 27 0.11 -2.67 4.14
CA LEU A 27 -0.04 -3.67 5.20
C LEU A 27 -1.39 -4.39 5.16
N GLN A 28 -2.48 -3.65 4.91
CA GLN A 28 -3.81 -4.23 4.74
C GLN A 28 -3.88 -5.14 3.52
N HIS A 29 -3.25 -4.74 2.41
CA HIS A 29 -3.29 -5.53 1.18
C HIS A 29 -2.59 -6.88 1.33
N ILE A 30 -1.53 -6.97 2.14
CA ILE A 30 -0.85 -8.24 2.45
C ILE A 30 -1.85 -9.27 2.97
N TRP A 31 -2.69 -8.88 3.93
CA TRP A 31 -3.71 -9.75 4.53
C TRP A 31 -4.85 -10.06 3.55
N GLN A 32 -5.31 -9.07 2.79
CA GLN A 32 -6.36 -9.32 1.78
C GLN A 32 -5.91 -10.32 0.71
N LEU A 33 -4.65 -10.22 0.27
CA LEU A 33 -4.07 -11.13 -0.72
C LEU A 33 -3.98 -12.57 -0.21
N GLU A 34 -3.93 -12.83 1.10
CA GLU A 34 -3.96 -14.20 1.65
C GLU A 34 -5.27 -14.91 1.31
N ASN A 35 -6.39 -14.21 1.42
CA ASN A 35 -7.69 -14.75 1.03
C ASN A 35 -7.74 -15.02 -0.49
N TYR A 36 -7.20 -14.11 -1.31
CA TYR A 36 -7.19 -14.29 -2.76
C TYR A 36 -6.28 -15.42 -3.22
N VAL A 37 -5.16 -15.64 -2.52
CA VAL A 37 -4.30 -16.81 -2.73
C VAL A 37 -5.06 -18.09 -2.41
N ALA A 38 -5.72 -18.15 -1.25
CA ALA A 38 -6.49 -19.33 -0.84
C ALA A 38 -7.61 -19.66 -1.83
N ASP A 39 -8.33 -18.63 -2.30
CA ASP A 39 -9.37 -18.75 -3.31
C ASP A 39 -8.82 -19.27 -4.66
N ALA A 40 -7.65 -18.78 -5.09
CA ALA A 40 -7.00 -19.23 -6.32
C ALA A 40 -6.51 -20.68 -6.20
N ASP A 41 -5.89 -21.05 -5.08
CA ASP A 41 -5.47 -22.41 -4.79
C ASP A 41 -6.67 -23.38 -4.78
N ALA A 42 -7.79 -22.98 -4.18
CA ALA A 42 -9.02 -23.79 -4.13
C ALA A 42 -9.63 -24.04 -5.52
N ARG A 43 -9.41 -23.12 -6.47
CA ARG A 43 -9.81 -23.26 -7.88
C ARG A 43 -8.78 -23.99 -8.74
N GLY A 44 -7.62 -24.34 -8.19
CA GLY A 44 -6.50 -24.94 -8.94
C GLY A 44 -5.73 -23.94 -9.82
N ASP A 45 -5.95 -22.63 -9.64
CA ASP A 45 -5.32 -21.57 -10.43
C ASP A 45 -3.96 -21.19 -9.83
N THR A 46 -2.95 -22.01 -10.16
CA THR A 46 -1.59 -21.87 -9.63
C THR A 46 -0.90 -20.59 -10.11
N GLU A 47 -1.21 -20.14 -11.33
CA GLU A 47 -0.61 -18.94 -11.90
C GLU A 47 -1.09 -17.70 -11.13
N LEU A 48 -2.40 -17.58 -10.92
CA LEU A 48 -2.97 -16.46 -10.19
C LEU A 48 -2.54 -16.45 -8.71
N ALA A 49 -2.51 -17.61 -8.06
CA ALA A 49 -2.02 -17.74 -6.69
C ALA A 49 -0.54 -17.30 -6.58
N THR A 50 0.29 -17.69 -7.53
CA THR A 50 1.70 -17.26 -7.59
C THR A 50 1.84 -15.76 -7.81
N TRP A 51 1.00 -15.18 -8.66
CA TRP A 51 0.99 -13.74 -8.89
C TRP A 51 0.63 -12.96 -7.63
N PHE A 52 -0.42 -13.36 -6.89
CA PHE A 52 -0.79 -12.75 -5.62
C PHE A 52 0.30 -12.88 -4.55
N ARG A 53 0.98 -14.02 -4.44
CA ARG A 53 2.11 -14.20 -3.51
C ARG A 53 3.26 -13.22 -3.83
N LYS A 54 3.55 -12.96 -5.11
CA LYS A 54 4.54 -11.94 -5.52
C LYS A 54 4.09 -10.53 -5.13
N MET A 55 2.81 -10.20 -5.31
CA MET A 55 2.27 -8.92 -4.84
C MET A 55 2.38 -8.77 -3.33
N GLN A 56 2.12 -9.84 -2.57
CA GLN A 56 2.24 -9.85 -1.12
C GLN A 56 3.67 -9.51 -0.69
N GLU A 57 4.67 -10.11 -1.33
CA GLU A 57 6.08 -9.84 -1.07
C GLU A 57 6.47 -8.39 -1.41
N ASN A 58 5.96 -7.86 -2.52
CA ASN A 58 6.18 -6.45 -2.87
C ASN A 58 5.58 -5.50 -1.83
N ASN A 59 4.36 -5.78 -1.34
CA ASN A 59 3.73 -4.99 -0.28
C ASN A 59 4.50 -5.09 1.05
N ARG A 60 5.07 -6.25 1.41
CA ARG A 60 5.95 -6.37 2.59
C ARG A 60 7.17 -5.47 2.47
N LYS A 61 7.85 -5.51 1.31
CA LYS A 61 9.02 -4.68 1.04
C LYS A 61 8.68 -3.18 1.09
N ALA A 62 7.56 -2.78 0.49
CA ALA A 62 7.08 -1.41 0.53
C ALA A 62 6.77 -0.97 1.97
N GLY A 63 6.10 -1.83 2.75
CA GLY A 63 5.78 -1.56 4.15
C GLY A 63 7.02 -1.34 5.01
N GLU A 64 8.05 -2.18 4.86
CA GLU A 64 9.30 -2.02 5.61
C GLU A 64 10.09 -0.76 5.20
N GLN A 65 10.07 -0.40 3.92
CA GLN A 65 10.66 0.86 3.45
C GLN A 65 9.89 2.08 4.01
N GLY A 66 8.56 2.03 3.97
CA GLY A 66 7.69 3.09 4.50
C GLY A 66 7.88 3.30 6.01
N LYS A 67 7.99 2.22 6.80
CA LYS A 67 8.28 2.30 8.24
C LYS A 67 9.61 3.00 8.53
N ARG A 68 10.67 2.65 7.80
CA ARG A 68 11.99 3.29 7.96
C ARG A 68 11.93 4.78 7.61
N MET A 69 11.21 5.14 6.55
CA MET A 69 11.03 6.53 6.14
C MET A 69 10.23 7.33 7.18
N LEU A 70 9.17 6.74 7.73
CA LEU A 70 8.35 7.38 8.77
C LEU A 70 9.16 7.60 10.04
N LEU A 71 9.95 6.61 10.47
CA LEU A 71 10.84 6.75 11.63
C LEU A 71 11.80 7.94 11.47
N ALA A 72 12.46 8.05 10.32
CA ALA A 72 13.41 9.14 10.05
C ALA A 72 12.72 10.52 10.11
N ARG A 73 11.53 10.64 9.51
CA ARG A 73 10.74 11.89 9.53
C ARG A 73 10.33 12.31 10.94
N LEU A 74 9.83 11.37 11.74
CA LEU A 74 9.42 11.65 13.12
C LEU A 74 10.62 12.03 14.01
N GLN A 75 11.80 11.46 13.77
CA GLN A 75 13.01 11.85 14.48
C GLN A 75 13.44 13.29 14.15
N GLU A 76 13.33 13.70 12.88
CA GLU A 76 13.63 15.06 12.42
C GLU A 76 12.63 16.10 12.98
N GLU A 77 11.36 15.75 13.10
CA GLU A 77 10.35 16.65 13.68
C GLU A 77 10.46 16.82 15.20
N MET A 78 11.03 15.83 15.89
CA MET A 78 11.21 15.84 17.34
C MET A 78 12.52 16.48 17.81
N SER A 79 13.46 16.76 16.89
CA SER A 79 14.74 17.41 17.18
C SER A 79 14.66 18.93 17.09
#